data_AF-A0A8J8KPT4-F1
#
_entry.id   AF-A0A8J8KPT4-F1
#
_cell.length_a   1.000
_cell.length_b   1.000
_cell.length_c   1.000
_cell.angle_alpha   90.00
_cell.angle_beta   90.00
_cell.angle_gamma   90.00
#
_symmetry.space_group_name_H-M   'P 1'
#
loop_
_entity.id
_entity.type
_entity.pdbx_description
1 polymer ?
#
loop_
_entity_poly.entity_id
_entity_poly.type
_entity_poly.pdbx_seq_one_letter_code
_entity_poly.pdbx_strand_id
1 'polypeptide(L)'
;MNDPTTEGYAATPAEIDGMVRNLCAYALSEPDPMQRYVELTHQQVLFEGMVEAIRRERGRALADLIVAGMPAAQVAAKTNLATEPKVRKLISVAGETDRVKAAARPAKAAKATKAAKPKKTPEPLPPHLAAPSGKRVLTPADLEALGVAPKKRAAPKQPRPKKAAAQKSAS
;
A
#
# COMPACT_ATOMS: atom_id res chain seq x y z
N MET A 1 -1.47 -4.05 32.60
CA MET A 1 -0.55 -4.94 31.85
C MET A 1 -0.19 -4.21 30.56
N ASN A 2 1.09 -3.93 30.30
CA ASN A 2 1.49 -3.02 29.21
C ASN A 2 1.52 -3.78 27.87
N ASP A 3 0.77 -3.33 26.85
CA ASP A 3 0.79 -3.94 25.53
C ASP A 3 2.07 -3.49 24.78
N PRO A 4 2.98 -4.40 24.42
CA PRO A 4 4.24 -4.04 23.75
C PRO A 4 4.02 -3.48 22.33
N THR A 5 2.80 -3.51 21.81
CA THR A 5 2.41 -2.90 20.52
C THR A 5 1.91 -1.47 20.66
N THR A 6 1.76 -0.94 21.88
CA THR A 6 1.42 0.46 22.15
C THR A 6 2.60 1.23 22.73
N GLU A 7 3.80 0.65 22.71
CA GLU A 7 5.03 1.33 23.12
C GLU A 7 5.20 2.67 22.35
N GLY A 8 5.52 3.74 23.08
CA GLY A 8 5.58 5.10 22.55
C GLY A 8 4.23 5.85 22.49
N TYR A 9 3.13 5.18 22.82
CA TYR A 9 1.84 5.83 23.07
C TYR A 9 1.59 5.86 24.58
N ALA A 10 1.37 7.05 25.14
CA ALA A 10 1.04 7.22 26.56
C ALA A 10 -0.14 8.18 26.68
N ALA A 11 -1.09 7.83 27.55
CA ALA A 11 -2.14 8.73 28.00
C ALA A 11 -1.76 9.31 29.36
N THR A 12 -2.02 10.60 29.54
CA THR A 12 -1.86 11.27 30.83
C THR A 12 -2.99 10.87 31.79
N PRO A 13 -2.78 10.95 33.12
CA PRO A 13 -3.85 10.71 34.09
C PRO A 13 -5.07 11.60 33.86
N ALA A 14 -4.86 12.86 33.46
CA ALA A 14 -5.95 13.80 33.19
C ALA A 14 -6.81 13.39 31.98
N GLU A 15 -6.19 12.88 30.90
CA GLU A 15 -6.91 12.34 29.75
C GLU A 15 -7.72 11.08 30.13
N ILE A 16 -7.12 10.20 30.94
CA ILE A 16 -7.80 9.00 31.43
C ILE A 16 -9.00 9.39 32.31
N ASP A 17 -8.82 10.30 33.27
CA ASP A 17 -9.88 10.77 34.15
C ASP A 17 -11.02 11.45 33.37
N GLY A 18 -10.68 12.28 32.37
CA GLY A 18 -11.66 12.90 31.49
C GLY A 18 -12.48 11.86 30.72
N MET A 19 -11.81 10.83 30.19
CA MET A 19 -12.47 9.73 29.48
C MET A 19 -13.35 8.90 30.40
N VAL A 20 -12.89 8.57 31.60
CA VAL A 20 -13.69 7.83 32.60
C VAL A 20 -14.92 8.63 32.99
N ARG A 21 -14.80 9.92 33.29
CA ARG A 21 -15.95 10.78 33.62
C ARG A 21 -16.96 10.86 32.48
N ASN A 22 -16.49 10.90 31.24
CA ASN A 22 -17.36 10.98 30.07
C ASN A 22 -18.05 9.64 29.75
N LEU A 23 -17.29 8.56 29.67
CA LEU A 23 -17.81 7.24 29.26
C LEU A 23 -18.57 6.52 30.38
N CYS A 24 -18.22 6.78 31.64
CA CYS A 24 -18.86 6.18 32.82
C CYS A 24 -19.81 7.15 33.53
N ALA A 25 -20.20 8.27 32.91
CA ALA A 25 -20.95 9.35 33.57
C ALA A 25 -22.19 8.82 34.32
N TYR A 26 -22.95 7.93 33.69
CA TYR A 26 -24.16 7.33 34.28
C TYR A 26 -23.83 6.54 35.55
N ALA A 27 -22.93 5.55 35.46
CA ALA A 27 -22.53 4.73 36.60
C ALA A 27 -21.93 5.59 37.72
N LEU A 28 -21.12 6.60 37.39
CA LEU A 28 -20.54 7.51 38.39
C LEU A 28 -21.58 8.39 39.08
N SER A 29 -22.70 8.69 38.41
CA SER A 29 -23.81 9.47 38.97
C SER A 29 -24.81 8.64 39.79
N GLU A 30 -24.71 7.32 39.76
CA GLU A 30 -25.61 6.41 40.47
C GLU A 30 -25.57 6.66 41.98
N PRO A 31 -26.67 7.07 42.64
CA PRO A 31 -26.68 7.39 44.07
C PRO A 31 -26.45 6.19 44.99
N ASP A 32 -26.91 4.99 44.64
CA ASP A 32 -26.68 3.78 45.43
C ASP A 32 -25.25 3.25 45.23
N PRO A 33 -24.40 3.22 46.28
CA PRO A 33 -23.02 2.75 46.16
C PRO A 33 -22.91 1.28 45.71
N MET A 34 -23.89 0.43 46.04
CA MET A 34 -23.87 -0.98 45.63
C MET A 34 -24.17 -1.11 44.13
N GLN A 35 -25.20 -0.41 43.65
CA GLN A 35 -25.51 -0.38 42.23
C GLN A 35 -24.35 0.25 41.42
N ARG A 36 -23.78 1.35 41.90
CA ARG A 36 -22.59 1.98 41.30
C ARG A 36 -21.44 1.01 41.15
N TYR A 37 -21.13 0.22 42.19
CA TYR A 37 -20.07 -0.79 42.13
C TYR A 37 -20.33 -1.84 41.04
N VAL A 38 -21.56 -2.36 40.96
CA VAL A 38 -21.94 -3.36 39.96
C VAL A 38 -21.81 -2.79 38.54
N GLU A 39 -22.29 -1.58 38.32
CA GLU A 39 -22.23 -0.94 37.00
C GLU A 39 -20.79 -0.63 36.56
N LEU A 40 -19.96 -0.10 37.46
CA LEU A 40 -18.54 0.14 37.17
C LEU A 40 -17.81 -1.18 36.89
N THR A 41 -18.15 -2.26 37.60
CA THR A 41 -17.58 -3.59 37.34
C THR A 41 -17.97 -4.09 35.95
N HIS A 42 -19.23 -3.95 35.55
CA HIS A 42 -19.67 -4.31 34.21
C HIS A 42 -18.98 -3.46 33.14
N GLN A 43 -18.84 -2.15 33.35
CA GLN A 43 -18.11 -1.26 32.45
C GLN A 43 -16.63 -1.65 32.31
N GLN A 44 -15.98 -2.08 33.40
CA GLN A 44 -14.61 -2.59 33.33
C GLN A 44 -14.50 -3.78 32.37
N VAL A 45 -15.39 -4.77 32.49
CA VAL A 45 -15.41 -5.94 31.59
C VAL A 45 -15.64 -5.51 30.13
N LEU A 46 -16.53 -4.55 29.89
CA LEU A 46 -16.76 -3.99 28.55
C LEU A 46 -15.50 -3.31 28.00
N PHE A 47 -14.81 -2.48 28.78
CA PHE A 47 -13.60 -1.81 28.34
C PHE A 47 -12.44 -2.77 28.07
N GLU A 48 -12.29 -3.82 28.88
CA GLU A 48 -11.34 -4.89 28.59
C GLU A 48 -11.66 -5.57 27.24
N GLY A 49 -12.94 -5.87 26.98
CA GLY A 49 -13.39 -6.37 25.68
C GLY A 49 -13.14 -5.39 24.52
N MET A 50 -13.33 -4.08 24.75
CA MET A 50 -13.03 -3.04 23.77
C MET A 50 -11.54 -2.96 23.44
N VAL A 51 -10.65 -3.11 24.42
CA VAL A 51 -9.20 -3.15 24.19
C VAL A 51 -8.85 -4.27 23.19
N GLU A 52 -9.42 -5.46 23.38
CA GLU A 52 -9.20 -6.58 22.45
C GLU A 52 -9.84 -6.35 21.07
N ALA A 53 -11.01 -5.71 21.01
CA ALA A 53 -11.64 -5.31 19.74
C ALA A 53 -10.77 -4.31 18.98
N ILE A 54 -10.29 -3.25 19.65
CA ILE A 54 -9.41 -2.23 19.08
C ILE A 54 -8.10 -2.86 18.60
N ARG A 55 -7.52 -3.80 19.37
CA ARG A 55 -6.32 -4.52 18.96
C ARG A 55 -6.53 -5.27 17.63
N ARG A 56 -7.70 -5.93 17.46
CA ARG A 56 -8.05 -6.60 16.20
C ARG A 56 -8.23 -5.60 15.05
N GLU A 57 -8.90 -4.46 15.28
CA GLU A 57 -9.02 -3.42 14.25
C GLU A 57 -7.66 -2.85 13.82
N ARG A 58 -6.75 -2.63 14.78
CA ARG A 58 -5.36 -2.24 14.46
C ARG A 58 -4.68 -3.30 13.59
N GLY A 59 -4.85 -4.58 13.90
CA GLY A 59 -4.32 -5.67 13.08
C GLY A 59 -4.91 -5.71 11.66
N ARG A 60 -6.22 -5.47 11.51
CA ARG A 60 -6.88 -5.34 10.20
C ARG A 60 -6.31 -4.19 9.38
N ALA A 61 -6.14 -3.02 9.98
CA ALA A 61 -5.55 -1.87 9.29
C ALA A 61 -4.12 -2.16 8.80
N LEU A 62 -3.32 -2.89 9.57
CA LEU A 62 -1.98 -3.32 9.13
C LEU A 62 -2.05 -4.31 7.96
N ALA A 63 -3.02 -5.23 7.99
CA ALA A 63 -3.25 -6.16 6.88
C ALA A 63 -3.63 -5.42 5.59
N ASP A 64 -4.52 -4.42 5.68
CA ASP A 64 -4.92 -3.60 4.54
C ASP A 64 -3.72 -2.87 3.91
N LEU A 65 -2.79 -2.34 4.72
CA LEU A 65 -1.55 -1.74 4.21
C LEU A 65 -0.71 -2.73 3.41
N ILE A 66 -0.58 -3.98 3.89
CA ILE A 66 0.20 -5.01 3.18
C ILE A 66 -0.51 -5.46 1.90
N VAL A 67 -1.83 -5.64 1.94
CA VAL A 67 -2.64 -5.97 0.77
C VAL A 67 -2.57 -4.87 -0.28
N ALA A 68 -2.48 -3.60 0.14
CA ALA A 68 -2.26 -2.46 -0.75
C ALA A 68 -0.83 -2.37 -1.32
N GLY A 69 0.04 -3.34 -1.02
CA GLY A 69 1.39 -3.45 -1.57
C GLY A 69 2.50 -2.87 -0.69
N MET A 70 2.21 -2.43 0.54
CA MET A 70 3.25 -1.96 1.45
C MET A 70 3.96 -3.15 2.12
N PRO A 71 5.29 -3.33 1.98
CA PRO A 71 6.00 -4.41 2.64
C PRO A 71 5.94 -4.29 4.17
N ALA A 72 5.96 -5.42 4.87
CA ALA A 72 5.87 -5.45 6.34
C ALA A 72 6.96 -4.61 7.04
N ALA A 73 8.21 -4.60 6.55
CA ALA A 73 9.27 -3.72 7.05
C ALA A 73 8.88 -2.24 6.99
N GLN A 74 8.29 -1.82 5.86
CA GLN A 74 7.89 -0.44 5.67
C GLN A 74 6.70 -0.08 6.57
N VAL A 75 5.75 -1.00 6.76
CA VAL A 75 4.67 -0.84 7.74
C VAL A 75 5.23 -0.68 9.15
N ALA A 76 6.17 -1.54 9.56
CA ALA A 76 6.79 -1.48 10.89
C ALA A 76 7.49 -0.13 11.15
N ALA A 77 8.24 0.35 10.16
CA ALA A 77 8.92 1.65 10.23
C ALA A 77 7.95 2.84 10.35
N LYS A 78 6.75 2.74 9.77
CA LYS A 78 5.74 3.81 9.79
C LYS A 78 4.77 3.77 10.98
N THR A 79 4.69 2.68 11.72
CA THR A 79 3.61 2.44 12.72
C THR A 79 4.10 2.35 14.17
N ASN A 80 5.33 2.79 14.45
CA ASN A 80 6.00 2.69 15.75
C ASN A 80 6.07 1.27 16.36
N LEU A 81 5.71 0.24 15.58
CA LEU A 81 5.77 -1.16 15.99
C LEU A 81 7.21 -1.71 15.98
N ALA A 82 8.19 -0.91 15.54
CA ALA A 82 9.63 -1.17 15.50
C ALA A 82 10.09 -2.35 14.62
N THR A 83 9.34 -3.46 14.56
CA THR A 83 9.78 -4.71 13.91
C THR A 83 8.66 -5.39 13.13
N GLU A 84 9.01 -6.08 12.03
CA GLU A 84 8.04 -6.89 11.26
C GLU A 84 7.31 -7.95 12.09
N PRO A 85 7.95 -8.68 13.03
CA PRO A 85 7.25 -9.66 13.85
C PRO A 85 6.10 -9.06 14.66
N LYS A 86 6.25 -7.83 15.20
CA LYS A 86 5.17 -7.13 15.91
C LYS A 86 3.99 -6.84 14.97
N VAL A 87 4.26 -6.43 13.72
CA VAL A 87 3.23 -6.25 12.68
C VAL A 87 2.50 -7.57 12.37
N ARG A 88 3.25 -8.64 12.08
CA ARG A 88 2.68 -9.95 11.75
C ARG A 88 1.86 -10.54 12.91
N LYS A 89 2.29 -10.31 14.15
CA LYS A 89 1.56 -10.74 15.35
C LYS A 89 0.18 -10.08 15.43
N LEU A 90 0.09 -8.76 15.21
CA LEU A 90 -1.21 -8.05 15.23
C LEU A 90 -2.13 -8.50 14.10
N ILE A 91 -1.60 -8.71 12.90
CA ILE A 91 -2.36 -9.27 11.76
C ILE A 91 -2.90 -10.66 12.11
N SER A 92 -2.10 -11.48 12.78
CA SER A 92 -2.53 -12.82 13.24
C SER A 92 -3.65 -12.74 14.28
N VAL A 93 -3.53 -11.86 15.28
CA VAL A 93 -4.58 -11.62 16.28
C VAL A 93 -5.89 -11.17 15.63
N ALA A 94 -5.81 -10.43 14.53
CA ALA A 94 -6.97 -10.00 13.75
C ALA A 94 -7.58 -11.10 12.86
N GLY A 95 -6.91 -12.26 12.69
CA GLY A 95 -7.35 -13.33 11.79
C GLY A 95 -7.06 -13.07 10.31
N GLU A 96 -6.23 -12.08 9.97
CA GLU A 96 -6.03 -11.60 8.59
C GLU A 96 -4.85 -12.27 7.86
N THR A 97 -4.20 -13.24 8.50
CA THR A 97 -2.97 -13.87 7.99
C THR A 97 -3.14 -14.45 6.58
N ASP A 98 -4.26 -15.11 6.31
CA ASP A 98 -4.46 -15.77 5.01
C ASP A 98 -4.79 -14.78 3.89
N ARG A 99 -5.49 -13.68 4.21
CA ARG A 99 -5.73 -12.59 3.28
C ARG A 99 -4.41 -11.94 2.85
N VAL A 100 -3.52 -11.68 3.80
CA VAL A 100 -2.19 -11.12 3.53
C VAL A 100 -1.34 -12.08 2.68
N LYS A 101 -1.36 -13.39 3.00
CA LYS A 101 -0.65 -14.41 2.19
C LYS A 101 -1.20 -14.49 0.76
N ALA A 102 -2.51 -14.38 0.59
CA ALA A 102 -3.14 -14.42 -0.73
C ALA A 102 -2.70 -13.23 -1.60
N ALA A 103 -2.61 -12.03 -1.02
CA ALA A 103 -2.13 -10.84 -1.73
C ALA A 103 -0.64 -10.92 -2.12
N ALA A 104 0.18 -11.62 -1.34
CA ALA A 104 1.61 -11.79 -1.62
C ALA A 104 1.91 -12.83 -2.73
N ARG A 105 0.93 -13.64 -3.15
CA ARG A 105 1.14 -14.63 -4.21
C ARG A 105 1.25 -13.92 -5.57
N PRO A 106 2.30 -14.18 -6.36
CA PRO A 106 2.33 -13.70 -7.73
C PRO A 106 1.12 -14.27 -8.46
N ALA A 107 0.37 -13.41 -9.16
CA ALA A 107 -0.74 -13.84 -10.00
C ALA A 107 -0.22 -14.96 -10.91
N LYS A 108 -0.74 -16.18 -10.73
CA LYS A 108 -0.39 -17.32 -11.59
C LYS A 108 -0.60 -16.87 -13.02
N ALA A 109 0.49 -16.79 -13.79
CA ALA A 109 0.43 -16.49 -15.21
C ALA A 109 -0.64 -17.38 -15.84
N ALA A 110 -1.72 -16.76 -16.32
CA ALA A 110 -2.75 -17.46 -17.07
C ALA A 110 -2.03 -18.20 -18.18
N LYS A 111 -2.10 -19.53 -18.13
CA LYS A 111 -1.45 -20.44 -19.06
C LYS A 111 -1.86 -20.00 -20.46
N ALA A 112 -0.95 -19.40 -21.22
CA ALA A 112 -1.17 -19.07 -22.61
C ALA A 112 -1.57 -20.36 -23.33
N THR A 113 -2.84 -20.46 -23.70
CA THR A 113 -3.36 -21.53 -24.54
C THR A 113 -2.53 -21.53 -25.82
N LYS A 114 -1.75 -22.61 -26.00
CA LYS A 114 -0.98 -22.90 -27.21
C LYS A 114 -1.86 -22.63 -28.43
N ALA A 115 -1.42 -21.69 -29.26
CA ALA A 115 -1.91 -21.53 -30.61
C ALA A 115 -1.82 -22.88 -31.34
N ALA A 116 -2.98 -23.46 -31.65
CA ALA A 116 -3.08 -24.56 -32.58
C ALA A 116 -2.66 -24.04 -33.97
N LYS A 117 -1.53 -24.53 -34.49
CA LYS A 117 -1.20 -24.45 -35.91
C LYS A 117 -1.99 -25.55 -36.64
N PRO A 118 -2.70 -25.24 -37.73
CA PRO A 118 -2.86 -26.17 -38.85
C PRO A 118 -2.13 -25.58 -40.07
N LYS A 119 -1.04 -26.20 -40.50
CA LYS A 119 -0.95 -27.28 -41.50
C LYS A 119 -0.92 -26.71 -42.92
N LYS A 120 0.27 -26.80 -43.53
CA LYS A 120 0.59 -26.45 -44.92
C LYS A 120 -0.18 -27.33 -45.91
N THR A 121 -0.76 -26.73 -46.94
CA THR A 121 -0.89 -27.33 -48.28
C THR A 121 -0.76 -26.20 -49.32
N PRO A 122 0.06 -26.37 -50.38
CA PRO A 122 0.28 -25.36 -51.41
C PRO A 122 -0.61 -25.59 -52.64
N GLU A 123 -1.21 -24.52 -53.18
CA GLU A 123 -1.73 -24.47 -54.57
C GLU A 123 -1.48 -23.07 -55.17
N PRO A 124 -1.39 -22.95 -56.50
CA PRO A 124 -0.56 -21.95 -57.17
C PRO A 124 -1.30 -20.65 -57.52
N LEU A 125 -0.52 -19.57 -57.56
CA LEU A 125 -0.93 -18.23 -57.99
C LEU A 125 -1.10 -18.16 -59.52
N PRO A 126 -2.12 -17.42 -60.01
CA PRO A 126 -1.99 -16.68 -61.27
C PRO A 126 -1.53 -15.24 -61.02
N PRO A 127 -0.77 -14.67 -61.97
CA PRO A 127 -0.07 -13.41 -61.80
C PRO A 127 -1.05 -12.26 -61.96
N HIS A 128 -0.94 -11.22 -61.15
CA HIS A 128 -0.83 -9.84 -61.60
C HIS A 128 -0.75 -8.93 -60.36
N LEU A 129 0.14 -7.94 -60.47
CA LEU A 129 0.36 -6.83 -59.54
C LEU A 129 1.34 -7.11 -58.40
N ALA A 130 2.59 -7.31 -58.82
CA ALA A 130 3.76 -6.55 -58.39
C ALA A 130 3.65 -5.78 -57.05
N ALA A 131 4.58 -6.10 -56.15
CA ALA A 131 4.91 -5.31 -54.96
C ALA A 131 5.17 -3.83 -55.31
N PRO A 132 5.09 -2.95 -54.29
CA PRO A 132 6.37 -2.48 -53.81
C PRO A 132 6.52 -2.53 -52.29
N SER A 133 7.70 -3.01 -51.90
CA SER A 133 8.39 -2.67 -50.67
C SER A 133 8.33 -1.15 -50.40
N GLY A 134 7.90 -0.75 -49.20
CA GLY A 134 7.99 0.65 -48.80
C GLY A 134 7.72 0.80 -47.30
N LYS A 135 8.75 1.25 -46.57
CA LYS A 135 8.62 1.71 -45.18
C LYS A 135 7.55 2.81 -45.13
N ARG A 136 6.37 2.53 -44.57
CA ARG A 136 5.36 3.58 -44.32
C ARG A 136 5.88 4.51 -43.22
N VAL A 137 6.29 5.69 -43.63
CA VAL A 137 6.41 6.86 -42.76
C VAL A 137 4.97 7.26 -42.41
N LEU A 138 4.65 7.37 -41.12
CA LEU A 138 3.35 7.89 -40.67
C LEU A 138 3.16 9.30 -41.22
N THR A 139 1.99 9.56 -41.81
CA THR A 139 1.63 10.88 -42.31
C THR A 139 1.18 11.78 -41.15
N PRO A 140 1.22 13.12 -41.28
CA PRO A 140 0.74 14.04 -40.23
C PRO A 140 -0.71 13.78 -39.82
N ALA A 141 -1.54 13.27 -40.75
CA ALA A 141 -2.93 12.92 -40.48
C ALA A 141 -3.09 11.68 -39.56
N ASP A 142 -2.13 10.73 -39.61
CA ASP A 142 -2.16 9.54 -38.76
C ASP A 142 -1.77 9.84 -37.29
N LEU A 143 -1.03 10.93 -37.06
CA LEU A 143 -0.63 11.38 -35.72
C LEU A 143 -1.75 12.14 -35.00
N GLU A 144 -2.61 12.83 -35.75
CA GLU A 144 -3.74 13.59 -35.20
C GLU A 144 -4.87 12.67 -34.71
N ALA A 145 -5.07 11.54 -35.39
CA ALA A 145 -6.02 10.50 -34.99
C ALA A 145 -5.62 9.74 -33.69
N LEU A 146 -4.36 9.87 -33.24
CA LEU A 146 -3.84 9.22 -32.02
C LEU A 146 -3.78 10.15 -30.80
N GLY A 147 -4.27 11.40 -30.91
CA GLY A 147 -4.35 12.33 -29.79
C GLY A 147 -2.99 12.78 -29.22
N VAL A 148 -1.90 12.60 -29.97
CA VAL A 148 -0.55 13.01 -29.55
C VAL A 148 -0.25 14.37 -30.18
N ALA A 149 -0.39 15.44 -29.38
CA ALA A 149 0.01 16.77 -29.81
C ALA A 149 1.52 16.80 -30.18
N PRO A 150 1.91 17.37 -31.34
CA PRO A 150 3.31 17.44 -31.73
C PRO A 150 4.06 18.41 -30.80
N LYS A 151 4.96 17.86 -29.96
CA LYS A 151 5.97 18.65 -29.24
C LYS A 151 6.84 19.37 -30.26
N LYS A 152 6.78 20.71 -30.26
CA LYS A 152 7.75 21.58 -30.96
C LYS A 152 9.16 21.13 -30.57
N ARG A 153 9.91 20.58 -31.54
CA ARG A 153 11.35 20.33 -31.43
C ARG A 153 12.06 21.67 -31.30
N ALA A 154 12.49 21.99 -30.09
CA ALA A 154 13.50 23.03 -29.87
C ALA A 154 14.87 22.50 -30.33
N ALA A 155 15.62 23.38 -30.98
CA ALA A 155 16.91 23.13 -31.63
C ALA A 155 18.00 22.58 -30.66
N PRO A 156 18.99 21.84 -31.18
CA PRO A 156 20.07 21.26 -30.38
C PRO A 156 21.00 22.36 -29.82
N LYS A 157 21.07 22.48 -28.49
CA LYS A 157 22.09 23.32 -27.82
C LYS A 157 23.41 22.56 -27.69
N GLN A 158 24.47 23.24 -28.09
CA GLN A 158 25.85 22.79 -28.24
C GLN A 158 26.50 22.23 -26.94
N PRO A 159 27.51 21.35 -27.09
CA PRO A 159 28.29 20.82 -25.97
C PRO A 159 29.12 21.92 -25.28
N ARG A 160 29.06 21.94 -23.94
CA ARG A 160 29.90 22.82 -23.11
C ARG A 160 31.36 22.35 -23.13
N PRO A 161 32.35 23.25 -23.28
CA PRO A 161 33.75 22.90 -23.16
C PRO A 161 34.15 22.65 -21.70
N LYS A 162 34.91 21.57 -21.48
CA LYS A 162 35.61 21.25 -20.23
C LYS A 162 36.70 22.30 -19.99
N LYS A 163 36.64 23.04 -18.88
CA LYS A 163 37.82 23.75 -18.36
C LYS A 163 38.60 22.81 -17.44
N ALA A 164 39.82 22.53 -17.86
CA ALA A 164 40.86 21.88 -17.10
C ALA A 164 41.42 22.80 -16.01
N ALA A 165 42.17 22.16 -15.11
CA ALA A 165 42.79 22.65 -13.89
C ALA A 165 43.81 23.79 -14.05
N ALA A 166 44.01 24.54 -12.97
CA ALA A 166 45.28 25.13 -12.49
C ALA A 166 44.96 25.86 -11.16
N GLN A 167 45.43 25.37 -10.01
CA GLN A 167 46.75 25.58 -9.40
C GLN A 167 46.90 26.88 -8.59
N LYS A 168 47.30 26.66 -7.32
CA LYS A 168 48.33 27.35 -6.53
C LYS A 168 48.01 28.68 -5.82
N SER A 169 48.48 28.67 -4.55
CA SER A 169 49.13 29.76 -3.78
C SER A 169 48.25 30.96 -3.40
N ALA A 170 48.33 31.57 -2.22
CA ALA A 170 49.33 31.59 -1.17
C ALA A 170 48.70 32.11 0.14
N SER A 171 49.41 31.83 1.24
CA SER A 171 49.47 32.57 2.51
C SER A 171 48.26 32.60 3.44
#